data_AF-A0A087AWP7-F1
#
_entry.id   AF-A0A087AWP7-F1
#
_cell.length_a   1.000
_cell.length_b   1.000
_cell.length_c   1.000
_cell.angle_alpha   90.00
_cell.angle_beta   90.00
_cell.angle_gamma   90.00
#
_symmetry.space_group_name_H-M   'P 1'
#
loop_
_entity.id
_entity.type
_entity.pdbx_description
1 polymer ?
#
loop_
_entity_poly.entity_id
_entity_poly.type
_entity_poly.pdbx_seq_one_letter_code
_entity_poly.pdbx_strand_id
1 'polypeptide(L)'
;MEGWHFRPRCPLAALSLGLAGFGAVAGAAYATVADKATVTISNYQAGDQLTAYRILNIESEDEGKFVYSVYATNKDALKAGLVGIGATVADDATDADLIKLVLDNLTDTNVETFAKAFIAASPTAEADTIGATGDVTQGYYLFAHTTIGTDSRDTRSRYMVDTVGAEGLTITLKNGTVTLEKKVQDNGDPNAPEGQGNGEWNDSADWALGDTVPFQLTGTLPAEYDEYETYFYSFNDTLDAGLTFDKSSVNVMSGDADLTSCFTVTEGSPITIATEDLKACDTAGALTSNSEIVVTYNATLNENAVIGTGGNWNKANLTFSNNPYQQSDGDKGTTPTDQVVVFTWNFDGTKTFDITPNDNDLPVFKLTNNSTGKVYENLTVTKQGDAYKFGVDRIDAGNYTLEETYTPAGFTKADNVTFDIVANHDVTSDQPTATLTVTGATLNGTGAATTILNKGGSKLPETGGMGTTILYTVGGAIVLMAGIGLAVALRRRQA
;
A
#
# COMPACT_ATOMS: atom_id res chain seq x y z
N MET A 1 -12.02 55.29 -6.25
CA MET A 1 -10.77 54.57 -5.91
C MET A 1 -11.13 53.10 -5.98
N GLU A 2 -11.38 52.66 -7.20
CA GLU A 2 -10.53 51.76 -8.02
C GLU A 2 -11.03 50.33 -7.85
N GLY A 3 -11.91 49.94 -8.79
CA GLY A 3 -12.45 48.60 -8.91
C GLY A 3 -11.63 47.78 -9.89
N TRP A 4 -11.49 46.49 -9.59
CA TRP A 4 -10.99 45.49 -10.53
C TRP A 4 -12.13 44.51 -10.82
N HIS A 5 -12.78 44.73 -11.98
CA HIS A 5 -13.70 43.78 -12.58
C HIS A 5 -12.88 42.84 -13.48
N PHE A 6 -12.87 41.55 -13.14
CA PHE A 6 -12.52 40.49 -14.08
C PHE A 6 -13.53 40.49 -15.24
N ARG A 7 -13.03 40.66 -16.46
CA ARG A 7 -13.77 40.38 -17.69
C ARG A 7 -13.28 39.04 -18.24
N PRO A 8 -14.17 38.10 -18.59
CA PRO A 8 -13.82 36.99 -19.47
C PRO A 8 -13.93 37.47 -20.91
N ARG A 9 -12.95 37.17 -21.75
CA ARG A 9 -13.06 37.08 -23.22
C ARG A 9 -11.71 36.69 -23.84
N CYS A 10 -11.64 35.48 -24.37
CA CYS A 10 -11.12 35.30 -25.73
C CYS A 10 -12.02 34.24 -26.41
N PRO A 11 -12.69 34.58 -27.53
CA PRO A 11 -13.56 33.64 -28.23
C PRO A 11 -12.75 32.72 -29.15
N LEU A 12 -13.27 31.50 -29.30
CA LEU A 12 -13.06 30.60 -30.44
C LEU A 12 -12.87 31.40 -31.74
N ALA A 13 -11.69 31.33 -32.36
CA ALA A 13 -11.47 31.85 -33.70
C ALA A 13 -12.07 30.85 -34.69
N ALA A 14 -13.28 31.16 -35.18
CA ALA A 14 -13.86 30.48 -36.33
C ALA A 14 -12.98 30.78 -37.56
N LEU A 15 -12.39 29.72 -38.12
CA LEU A 15 -11.63 29.73 -39.36
C LEU A 15 -12.57 30.14 -40.51
N SER A 16 -12.55 31.42 -40.89
CA SER A 16 -13.22 31.88 -42.12
C SER A 16 -12.22 31.85 -43.27
N LEU A 17 -12.32 30.83 -44.13
CA LEU A 17 -11.61 30.79 -45.40
C LEU A 17 -12.15 31.89 -46.32
N GLY A 18 -11.41 32.99 -46.41
CA GLY A 18 -11.55 33.92 -47.53
C GLY A 18 -10.93 33.31 -48.78
N LEU A 19 -11.74 32.70 -49.65
CA LEU A 19 -11.35 32.42 -51.04
C LEU A 19 -11.08 33.76 -51.76
N ALA A 20 -9.81 34.15 -51.88
CA ALA A 20 -9.37 35.11 -52.88
C ALA A 20 -8.68 34.34 -54.01
N GLY A 21 -9.24 34.42 -55.21
CA GLY A 21 -8.85 33.62 -56.37
C GLY A 21 -7.39 33.82 -56.78
N PHE A 22 -6.66 32.70 -56.88
CA PHE A 22 -5.35 32.65 -57.51
C PHE A 22 -5.51 32.57 -59.03
N GLY A 23 -5.16 33.65 -59.72
CA GLY A 23 -4.73 33.59 -61.12
C GLY A 23 -3.37 32.90 -61.17
N ALA A 24 -3.22 31.97 -62.13
CA ALA A 24 -1.99 31.23 -62.36
C ALA A 24 -0.78 32.15 -62.57
N VAL A 25 0.20 32.09 -61.66
CA VAL A 25 1.56 32.59 -61.90
C VAL A 25 2.50 31.41 -61.74
N ALA A 26 3.25 31.14 -62.79
CA ALA A 26 4.24 30.06 -62.87
C ALA A 26 5.37 30.26 -61.84
N GLY A 27 5.82 29.13 -61.29
CA GLY A 27 6.82 28.94 -60.23
C GLY A 27 7.92 29.99 -60.09
N ALA A 28 7.84 30.75 -59.00
CA ALA A 28 9.01 31.14 -58.25
C ALA A 28 9.09 30.16 -57.07
N ALA A 29 10.06 29.24 -57.09
CA ALA A 29 10.40 28.46 -55.91
C ALA A 29 10.99 29.44 -54.90
N TYR A 30 10.27 29.73 -53.81
CA TYR A 30 10.84 30.47 -52.70
C TYR A 30 11.91 29.57 -52.04
N ALA A 31 13.03 30.17 -51.62
CA ALA A 31 14.05 29.42 -50.91
C ALA A 31 13.49 29.03 -49.53
N THR A 32 13.67 27.77 -49.12
CA THR A 32 13.32 27.34 -47.76
C THR A 32 14.13 28.11 -46.73
N VAL A 33 13.49 28.50 -45.62
CA VAL A 33 14.19 29.06 -44.47
C VAL A 33 15.11 27.99 -43.89
N ALA A 34 16.41 28.29 -43.83
CA ALA A 34 17.44 27.40 -43.26
C ALA A 34 17.84 27.82 -41.85
N ASP A 35 17.23 28.88 -41.32
CA ASP A 35 17.49 29.38 -39.99
C ASP A 35 16.99 28.38 -38.95
N LYS A 36 17.75 28.27 -37.87
CA LYS A 36 17.36 27.48 -36.71
C LYS A 36 16.54 28.32 -35.74
N ALA A 37 15.67 27.64 -35.00
CA ALA A 37 14.94 28.22 -33.89
C ALA A 37 14.88 27.22 -32.74
N THR A 38 14.71 27.76 -31.53
CA THR A 38 14.79 26.97 -30.30
C THR A 38 13.45 26.31 -30.01
N VAL A 39 13.50 25.02 -29.70
CA VAL A 39 12.44 24.26 -29.06
C VAL A 39 12.74 24.20 -27.57
N THR A 40 11.77 24.60 -26.76
CA THR A 40 11.82 24.52 -25.30
C THR A 40 10.78 23.53 -24.81
N ILE A 41 11.16 22.64 -23.89
CA ILE A 41 10.23 21.69 -23.29
C ILE A 41 9.68 22.29 -21.98
N SER A 42 8.36 22.49 -21.91
CA SER A 42 7.66 22.72 -20.65
C SER A 42 7.21 21.41 -20.02
N ASN A 43 7.16 21.38 -18.68
CA ASN A 43 7.01 20.15 -17.88
C ASN A 43 8.19 19.15 -18.05
N TYR A 44 9.38 19.68 -18.35
CA TYR A 44 10.61 18.88 -18.46
C TYR A 44 11.02 18.30 -17.11
N GLN A 45 11.25 16.99 -17.08
CA GLN A 45 11.94 16.27 -16.03
C GLN A 45 13.39 16.02 -16.44
N ALA A 46 14.29 16.01 -15.44
CA ALA A 46 15.70 15.75 -15.70
C ALA A 46 15.87 14.39 -16.38
N GLY A 47 16.44 14.40 -17.60
CA GLY A 47 16.67 13.20 -18.39
C GLY A 47 15.70 13.01 -19.55
N ASP A 48 14.58 13.76 -19.61
CA ASP A 48 13.65 13.69 -20.74
C ASP A 48 14.37 14.00 -22.06
N GLN A 49 14.01 13.27 -23.12
CA GLN A 49 14.48 13.54 -24.47
C GLN A 49 13.35 13.42 -25.48
N LEU A 50 13.26 14.42 -26.36
CA LEU A 50 12.45 14.36 -27.57
C LEU A 50 13.32 14.08 -28.81
N THR A 51 12.77 13.29 -29.71
CA THR A 51 13.22 13.19 -31.09
C THR A 51 12.29 14.00 -31.99
N ALA A 52 12.85 14.84 -32.85
CA ALA A 52 12.12 15.71 -33.75
C ALA A 52 12.28 15.26 -35.22
N TYR A 53 11.15 15.02 -35.87
CA TYR A 53 11.07 14.63 -37.28
C TYR A 53 10.42 15.74 -38.09
N ARG A 54 11.19 16.38 -38.99
CA ARG A 54 10.63 17.42 -39.86
C ARG A 54 9.66 16.81 -40.87
N ILE A 55 8.48 17.39 -40.99
CA ILE A 55 7.45 17.00 -41.97
C ILE A 55 7.41 18.02 -43.10
N LEU A 56 7.33 19.32 -42.76
CA LEU A 56 7.28 20.43 -43.71
C LEU A 56 8.39 21.45 -43.41
N ASN A 57 8.89 22.09 -44.45
CA ASN A 57 9.78 23.24 -44.35
C ASN A 57 8.93 24.51 -44.28
N ILE A 58 9.44 25.57 -43.65
CA ILE A 58 8.89 26.92 -43.80
C ILE A 58 9.62 27.63 -44.95
N GLU A 59 8.87 28.22 -45.88
CA GLU A 59 9.41 29.07 -46.96
C GLU A 59 9.27 30.56 -46.64
N SER A 60 8.23 30.93 -45.92
CA SER A 60 8.05 32.28 -45.39
C SER A 60 7.11 32.27 -44.19
N GLU A 61 7.31 33.24 -43.30
CA GLU A 61 6.49 33.49 -42.13
C GLU A 61 6.12 34.97 -42.06
N ASP A 62 4.86 35.27 -41.71
CA ASP A 62 4.37 36.62 -41.42
C ASP A 62 3.25 36.56 -40.37
N GLU A 63 3.47 37.18 -39.20
CA GLU A 63 2.48 37.26 -38.10
C GLU A 63 1.82 35.90 -37.75
N GLY A 64 2.62 34.83 -37.61
CA GLY A 64 2.14 33.48 -37.27
C GLY A 64 1.44 32.75 -38.43
N LYS A 65 1.55 33.25 -39.65
CA LYS A 65 1.14 32.55 -40.88
C LYS A 65 2.36 32.01 -41.58
N PHE A 66 2.24 30.80 -42.11
CA PHE A 66 3.35 30.08 -42.69
C PHE A 66 3.04 29.64 -44.12
N VAL A 67 4.02 29.76 -44.99
CA VAL A 67 4.04 29.08 -46.30
C VAL A 67 4.94 27.86 -46.16
N TYR A 68 4.40 26.68 -46.49
CA TYR A 68 5.10 25.41 -46.34
C TYR A 68 5.56 24.82 -47.67
N SER A 69 6.61 24.01 -47.62
CA SER A 69 6.92 22.99 -48.63
C SER A 69 7.17 21.63 -47.98
N VAL A 70 7.01 20.54 -48.73
CA VAL A 70 7.24 19.19 -48.18
C VAL A 70 8.72 18.99 -47.90
N TYR A 71 9.06 18.43 -46.74
CA TYR A 71 10.43 17.99 -46.48
C TYR A 71 10.70 16.68 -47.22
N ALA A 72 11.48 16.77 -48.31
CA ALA A 72 11.68 15.66 -49.24
C ALA A 72 12.14 14.35 -48.57
N THR A 73 13.01 14.43 -47.56
CA THR A 73 13.56 13.26 -46.86
C THR A 73 12.48 12.42 -46.17
N ASN A 74 11.44 13.06 -45.63
CA ASN A 74 10.35 12.39 -44.90
C ASN A 74 9.04 12.35 -45.69
N LYS A 75 9.08 12.58 -47.01
CA LYS A 75 7.88 12.63 -47.86
C LYS A 75 7.10 11.31 -47.86
N ASP A 76 7.79 10.18 -47.93
CA ASP A 76 7.13 8.86 -47.91
C ASP A 76 6.49 8.57 -46.56
N ALA A 77 7.14 8.96 -45.46
CA ALA A 77 6.57 8.87 -44.12
C ALA A 77 5.34 9.79 -43.96
N LEU A 78 5.37 11.01 -44.52
CA LEU A 78 4.20 11.90 -44.56
C LEU A 78 3.03 11.25 -45.30
N LYS A 79 3.27 10.63 -46.47
CA LYS A 79 2.24 9.88 -47.20
C LYS A 79 1.66 8.76 -46.35
N ALA A 80 2.52 7.98 -45.68
CA ALA A 80 2.09 6.90 -44.79
C ALA A 80 1.23 7.40 -43.62
N GLY A 81 1.64 8.50 -42.97
CA GLY A 81 0.88 9.14 -41.90
C GLY A 81 -0.51 9.60 -42.36
N LEU A 82 -0.58 10.25 -43.53
CA LEU A 82 -1.86 10.68 -44.13
C LEU A 82 -2.78 9.49 -44.45
N VAL A 83 -2.23 8.42 -45.04
CA VAL A 83 -2.99 7.18 -45.27
C VAL A 83 -3.47 6.57 -43.95
N GLY A 84 -2.64 6.61 -42.90
CA GLY A 84 -2.99 6.10 -41.57
C GLY A 84 -4.23 6.75 -40.97
N ILE A 85 -4.40 8.06 -41.16
CA ILE A 85 -5.61 8.79 -40.74
C ILE A 85 -6.78 8.70 -41.73
N GLY A 86 -6.67 7.86 -42.76
CA GLY A 86 -7.72 7.60 -43.74
C GLY A 86 -7.77 8.60 -44.91
N ALA A 87 -6.76 9.46 -45.08
CA ALA A 87 -6.70 10.33 -46.25
C ALA A 87 -6.33 9.54 -47.52
N THR A 88 -7.00 9.85 -48.63
CA THR A 88 -6.68 9.27 -49.94
C THR A 88 -5.50 10.02 -50.56
N VAL A 89 -4.33 9.39 -50.59
CA VAL A 89 -3.12 9.94 -51.21
C VAL A 89 -2.94 9.34 -52.60
N ALA A 90 -2.95 10.17 -53.65
CA ALA A 90 -2.64 9.72 -55.00
C ALA A 90 -1.15 9.39 -55.17
N ASP A 91 -0.83 8.42 -56.02
CA ASP A 91 0.56 8.02 -56.29
C ASP A 91 1.41 9.20 -56.80
N ASP A 92 0.80 10.05 -57.65
CA ASP A 92 1.38 11.23 -58.26
C ASP A 92 1.10 12.54 -57.50
N ALA A 93 0.67 12.46 -56.23
CA ALA A 93 0.40 13.65 -55.40
C ALA A 93 1.59 14.62 -55.39
N THR A 94 1.31 15.88 -55.74
CA THR A 94 2.28 16.98 -55.68
C THR A 94 2.52 17.42 -54.23
N ASP A 95 3.57 18.19 -53.99
CA ASP A 95 3.83 18.73 -52.65
C ASP A 95 2.68 19.63 -52.16
N ALA A 96 2.05 20.39 -53.08
CA ALA A 96 0.88 21.20 -52.77
C ALA A 96 -0.33 20.33 -52.37
N ASP A 97 -0.53 19.17 -53.01
CA ASP A 97 -1.60 18.23 -52.65
C ASP A 97 -1.36 17.65 -51.25
N LEU A 98 -0.13 17.26 -50.93
CA LEU A 98 0.23 16.71 -49.62
C LEU A 98 0.06 17.74 -48.49
N ILE A 99 0.49 18.99 -48.71
CA ILE A 99 0.31 20.07 -47.73
C ILE A 99 -1.18 20.32 -47.49
N LYS A 100 -1.98 20.35 -48.57
CA LYS A 100 -3.44 20.49 -48.44
C LYS A 100 -4.04 19.33 -47.63
N LEU A 101 -3.61 18.10 -47.89
CA LEU A 101 -4.09 16.94 -47.13
C LEU A 101 -3.73 17.04 -45.65
N VAL A 102 -2.52 17.52 -45.29
CA VAL A 102 -2.16 17.79 -43.90
C VAL A 102 -3.12 18.81 -43.28
N LEU A 103 -3.31 19.97 -43.92
CA LEU A 103 -4.15 21.05 -43.41
C LEU A 103 -5.64 20.67 -43.30
N ASP A 104 -6.13 19.83 -44.21
CA ASP A 104 -7.54 19.44 -44.27
C ASP A 104 -7.87 18.23 -43.38
N ASN A 105 -6.90 17.36 -43.06
CA ASN A 105 -7.17 16.06 -42.41
C ASN A 105 -6.44 15.82 -41.09
N LEU A 106 -5.26 16.42 -40.85
CA LEU A 106 -4.55 16.24 -39.59
C LEU A 106 -5.20 17.12 -38.51
N THR A 107 -5.66 16.50 -37.43
CA THR A 107 -6.35 17.18 -36.32
C THR A 107 -5.81 16.65 -35.00
N ASP A 108 -6.06 17.40 -33.92
CA ASP A 108 -5.65 17.02 -32.56
C ASP A 108 -6.14 15.61 -32.15
N THR A 109 -7.25 15.13 -32.72
CA THR A 109 -7.85 13.83 -32.40
C THR A 109 -7.22 12.65 -33.16
N ASN A 110 -6.43 12.90 -34.22
CA ASN A 110 -5.85 11.83 -35.03
C ASN A 110 -4.32 11.89 -35.15
N VAL A 111 -3.66 12.79 -34.40
CA VAL A 111 -2.18 12.88 -34.34
C VAL A 111 -1.53 11.54 -34.02
N GLU A 112 -2.07 10.78 -33.07
CA GLU A 112 -1.51 9.49 -32.67
C GLU A 112 -1.53 8.47 -33.81
N THR A 113 -2.66 8.37 -34.52
CA THR A 113 -2.80 7.49 -35.69
C THR A 113 -1.87 7.92 -36.83
N PHE A 114 -1.79 9.24 -37.10
CA PHE A 114 -0.84 9.79 -38.07
C PHE A 114 0.60 9.44 -37.69
N ALA A 115 0.98 9.69 -36.44
CA ALA A 115 2.34 9.51 -35.95
C ALA A 115 2.77 8.05 -35.96
N LYS A 116 1.92 7.11 -35.51
CA LYS A 116 2.20 5.66 -35.55
C LYS A 116 2.50 5.20 -36.98
N ALA A 117 1.68 5.62 -37.96
CA ALA A 117 1.92 5.28 -39.38
C ALA A 117 3.14 6.00 -39.97
N PHE A 118 3.35 7.28 -39.61
CA PHE A 118 4.52 8.06 -40.03
C PHE A 118 5.82 7.44 -39.51
N ILE A 119 5.89 7.07 -38.24
CA ILE A 119 7.06 6.44 -37.60
C ILE A 119 7.30 5.03 -38.15
N ALA A 120 6.24 4.24 -38.39
CA ALA A 120 6.36 2.91 -39.00
C ALA A 120 7.02 2.95 -40.39
N ALA A 121 6.91 4.07 -41.11
CA ALA A 121 7.60 4.31 -42.38
C ALA A 121 9.08 4.73 -42.23
N SER A 122 9.65 4.66 -41.02
CA SER A 122 11.07 4.91 -40.71
C SER A 122 11.59 6.29 -41.19
N PRO A 123 10.98 7.39 -40.73
CA PRO A 123 11.40 8.74 -41.08
C PRO A 123 12.80 9.05 -40.54
N THR A 124 13.50 9.98 -41.18
CA THR A 124 14.78 10.49 -40.69
C THR A 124 14.54 11.61 -39.68
N ALA A 125 15.06 11.43 -38.46
CA ALA A 125 15.07 12.46 -37.44
C ALA A 125 16.00 13.62 -37.85
N GLU A 126 15.60 14.84 -37.52
CA GLU A 126 16.50 16.00 -37.63
C GLU A 126 17.33 16.17 -36.35
N ALA A 127 16.72 15.90 -35.20
CA ALA A 127 17.38 15.92 -33.91
C ALA A 127 16.88 14.75 -33.06
N ASP A 128 17.80 13.94 -32.55
CA ASP A 128 17.46 12.75 -31.75
C ASP A 128 17.39 13.00 -30.24
N THR A 129 17.91 14.14 -29.77
CA THR A 129 18.18 14.40 -28.33
C THR A 129 17.86 15.83 -27.92
N ILE A 130 16.61 16.27 -28.12
CA ILE A 130 16.14 17.54 -27.55
C ILE A 130 15.84 17.32 -26.06
N GLY A 131 16.71 17.80 -25.18
CA GLY A 131 16.45 17.86 -23.73
C GLY A 131 15.62 19.10 -23.38
N ALA A 132 15.85 19.73 -22.22
CA ALA A 132 15.13 20.92 -21.78
C ALA A 132 14.98 22.02 -22.86
N THR A 133 16.03 22.18 -23.69
CA THR A 133 16.01 23.01 -24.90
C THR A 133 16.82 22.33 -26.01
N GLY A 134 16.49 22.60 -27.28
CA GLY A 134 17.29 22.20 -28.43
C GLY A 134 16.96 23.05 -29.66
N ASP A 135 17.87 23.11 -30.63
CA ASP A 135 17.69 23.91 -31.84
C ASP A 135 17.47 23.03 -33.07
N VAL A 136 16.36 23.28 -33.77
CA VAL A 136 16.04 22.65 -35.06
C VAL A 136 15.86 23.73 -36.12
N THR A 137 15.88 23.35 -37.39
CA THR A 137 15.53 24.25 -38.49
C THR A 137 14.07 24.69 -38.32
N GLN A 138 13.70 25.87 -38.80
CA GLN A 138 12.30 26.26 -38.86
C GLN A 138 11.50 25.30 -39.76
N GLY A 139 10.33 24.85 -39.29
CA GLY A 139 9.55 23.81 -39.96
C GLY A 139 8.34 23.32 -39.17
N TYR A 140 7.55 22.43 -39.77
CA TYR A 140 6.50 21.68 -39.09
C TYR A 140 7.02 20.29 -38.72
N TYR A 141 6.89 19.89 -37.45
CA TYR A 141 7.54 18.72 -36.88
C TYR A 141 6.54 17.76 -36.24
N LEU A 142 6.92 16.47 -36.23
CA LEU A 142 6.45 15.48 -35.27
C LEU A 142 7.52 15.32 -34.18
N PHE A 143 7.11 15.39 -32.93
CA PHE A 143 7.95 15.17 -31.75
C PHE A 143 7.53 13.86 -31.06
N ALA A 144 8.52 13.03 -30.76
CA ALA A 144 8.37 11.78 -30.02
C ALA A 144 9.15 11.85 -28.70
N HIS A 145 8.53 11.50 -27.58
CA HIS A 145 9.19 11.42 -26.27
C HIS A 145 9.93 10.08 -26.16
N THR A 146 11.23 10.08 -26.43
CA THR A 146 12.01 8.84 -26.60
C THR A 146 12.71 8.37 -25.34
N THR A 147 13.06 9.28 -24.43
CA THR A 147 13.62 8.94 -23.12
C THR A 147 12.80 9.64 -22.05
N ILE A 148 12.20 8.87 -21.14
CA ILE A 148 11.56 9.41 -19.93
C ILE A 148 12.64 9.82 -18.95
N GLY A 149 12.41 10.89 -18.20
CA GLY A 149 13.25 11.34 -17.11
C GLY A 149 13.47 10.31 -16.00
N THR A 150 14.11 10.73 -14.92
CA THR A 150 14.59 9.81 -13.88
C THR A 150 13.52 9.23 -12.96
N ASP A 151 12.28 9.72 -13.00
CA ASP A 151 11.20 9.21 -12.16
C ASP A 151 10.58 7.96 -12.81
N SER A 152 10.66 6.82 -12.12
CA SER A 152 10.14 5.55 -12.63
C SER A 152 8.61 5.48 -12.69
N ARG A 153 7.91 6.46 -12.11
CA ARG A 153 6.45 6.62 -12.20
C ARG A 153 6.00 7.24 -13.50
N ASP A 154 6.89 7.96 -14.17
CA ASP A 154 6.53 8.75 -15.35
C ASP A 154 6.30 7.83 -16.54
N THR A 155 5.39 8.28 -17.40
CA THR A 155 5.14 7.69 -18.70
C THR A 155 5.66 8.57 -19.83
N ARG A 156 5.77 8.01 -21.03
CA ARG A 156 6.02 8.82 -22.22
C ARG A 156 4.79 9.66 -22.54
N SER A 157 5.06 10.86 -23.03
CA SER A 157 4.02 11.71 -23.57
C SER A 157 3.48 11.13 -24.86
N ARG A 158 2.27 11.55 -25.20
CA ARG A 158 1.70 11.46 -26.54
C ARG A 158 2.62 11.96 -27.64
N TYR A 159 2.44 11.48 -28.87
CA TYR A 159 3.06 12.13 -30.03
C TYR A 159 2.50 13.54 -30.18
N MET A 160 3.35 14.48 -30.57
CA MET A 160 2.99 15.88 -30.68
C MET A 160 3.41 16.42 -32.04
N VAL A 161 2.58 17.24 -32.65
CA VAL A 161 2.91 17.94 -33.91
C VAL A 161 2.80 19.44 -33.70
N ASP A 162 3.77 20.21 -34.17
CA ASP A 162 3.71 21.66 -34.12
C ASP A 162 4.70 22.34 -35.08
N THR A 163 4.52 23.64 -35.25
CA THR A 163 5.35 24.52 -36.06
C THR A 163 6.43 25.18 -35.21
N VAL A 164 7.68 25.04 -35.62
CA VAL A 164 8.81 25.79 -35.09
C VAL A 164 9.08 26.97 -36.03
N GLY A 165 8.52 28.14 -35.70
CA GLY A 165 8.74 29.40 -36.44
C GLY A 165 9.94 30.20 -35.94
N ALA A 166 10.11 31.42 -36.42
CA ALA A 166 11.24 32.29 -36.07
C ALA A 166 11.34 32.62 -34.57
N GLU A 167 10.21 32.69 -33.88
CA GLU A 167 10.14 32.92 -32.42
C GLU A 167 10.46 31.66 -31.58
N GLY A 168 10.65 30.50 -32.22
CA GLY A 168 10.80 29.21 -31.55
C GLY A 168 9.47 28.58 -31.13
N LEU A 169 9.56 27.46 -30.43
CA LEU A 169 8.42 26.67 -29.96
C LEU A 169 8.59 26.31 -28.49
N THR A 170 7.52 26.43 -27.69
CA THR A 170 7.45 25.78 -26.37
C THR A 170 6.47 24.62 -26.43
N ILE A 171 6.98 23.40 -26.31
CA ILE A 171 6.19 22.16 -26.35
C ILE A 171 5.97 21.67 -24.92
N THR A 172 4.71 21.38 -24.56
CA THR A 172 4.38 20.83 -23.24
C THR A 172 4.29 19.32 -23.30
N LEU A 173 5.14 18.62 -22.54
CA LEU A 173 5.01 17.18 -22.36
C LEU A 173 3.68 16.84 -21.69
N LYS A 174 2.95 15.92 -22.32
CA LYS A 174 1.67 15.37 -21.84
C LYS A 174 1.84 13.96 -21.28
N ASN A 175 2.92 13.75 -20.53
CA ASN A 175 3.15 12.53 -19.77
C ASN A 175 2.29 12.51 -18.51
N GLY A 176 2.01 11.30 -18.02
CA GLY A 176 1.35 11.05 -16.75
C GLY A 176 2.28 10.40 -15.74
N THR A 177 1.73 10.15 -14.56
CA THR A 177 2.37 9.37 -13.50
C THR A 177 1.42 8.28 -13.05
N VAL A 178 1.97 7.16 -12.62
CA VAL A 178 1.24 6.12 -11.91
C VAL A 178 1.64 6.11 -10.43
N THR A 179 0.66 5.88 -9.56
CA THR A 179 0.85 5.79 -8.11
C THR A 179 0.27 4.50 -7.57
N LEU A 180 0.81 4.05 -6.44
CA LEU A 180 0.29 2.96 -5.64
C LEU A 180 0.10 3.48 -4.22
N GLU A 181 -1.04 3.17 -3.62
CA GLU A 181 -1.27 3.28 -2.18
C GLU A 181 -1.55 1.89 -1.60
N LYS A 182 -1.01 1.60 -0.42
CA LYS A 182 -1.23 0.38 0.33
C LYS A 182 -1.82 0.73 1.69
N LYS A 183 -2.83 -0.03 2.11
CA LYS A 183 -3.45 0.08 3.44
C LYS A 183 -3.62 -1.30 4.08
N VAL A 184 -3.70 -1.30 5.40
CA VAL A 184 -4.11 -2.44 6.23
C VAL A 184 -5.34 -2.03 7.04
N GLN A 185 -6.29 -2.95 7.21
CA GLN A 185 -7.48 -2.66 8.01
C GLN A 185 -7.21 -2.92 9.49
N ASP A 186 -7.64 -2.00 10.33
CA ASP A 186 -7.62 -2.12 11.78
C ASP A 186 -8.92 -2.78 12.29
N ASN A 187 -8.81 -3.62 13.32
CA ASN A 187 -9.96 -4.26 13.96
C ASN A 187 -10.56 -3.42 15.10
N GLY A 188 -9.82 -2.40 15.54
CA GLY A 188 -10.18 -1.43 16.56
C GLY A 188 -10.35 -2.01 17.97
N ASP A 189 -9.78 -1.32 18.96
CA ASP A 189 -10.08 -1.51 20.38
C ASP A 189 -10.97 -0.35 20.90
N PRO A 190 -11.98 -0.60 21.76
CA PRO A 190 -12.67 0.42 22.55
C PRO A 190 -11.81 1.49 23.23
N ASN A 191 -10.54 1.21 23.52
CA ASN A 191 -9.60 2.17 24.10
C ASN A 191 -8.55 2.68 23.09
N ALA A 192 -8.71 2.38 21.80
CA ALA A 192 -7.79 2.80 20.78
C ALA A 192 -7.76 4.34 20.64
N PRO A 193 -6.58 4.91 20.36
CA PRO A 193 -6.45 6.30 19.91
C PRO A 193 -7.36 6.64 18.71
N GLU A 194 -7.60 7.93 18.50
CA GLU A 194 -8.39 8.43 17.37
C GLU A 194 -7.82 7.97 16.01
N GLY A 195 -8.68 7.47 15.12
CA GLY A 195 -8.31 6.98 13.79
C GLY A 195 -7.85 5.52 13.74
N GLN A 196 -7.90 4.79 14.85
CA GLN A 196 -7.64 3.35 14.95
C GLN A 196 -8.96 2.59 15.19
N GLY A 197 -10.02 3.04 14.49
CA GLY A 197 -11.35 2.48 14.63
C GLY A 197 -11.53 1.17 13.87
N ASN A 198 -12.49 0.36 14.31
CA ASN A 198 -12.82 -0.90 13.66
C ASN A 198 -13.24 -0.69 12.20
N GLY A 199 -12.51 -1.32 11.28
CA GLY A 199 -12.77 -1.31 9.85
C GLY A 199 -12.11 -0.16 9.09
N GLU A 200 -11.31 0.67 9.75
CA GLU A 200 -10.59 1.78 9.10
C GLU A 200 -9.35 1.28 8.36
N TRP A 201 -9.11 1.84 7.16
CA TRP A 201 -7.95 1.54 6.33
C TRP A 201 -6.80 2.50 6.68
N ASN A 202 -5.75 1.96 7.29
CA ASN A 202 -4.65 2.70 7.89
C ASN A 202 -3.29 2.20 7.36
N ASP A 203 -2.22 2.92 7.72
CA ASP A 203 -0.84 2.47 7.44
C ASP A 203 -0.29 1.51 8.50
N SER A 204 -1.02 1.32 9.59
CA SER A 204 -0.75 0.26 10.56
C SER A 204 -2.01 -0.23 11.25
N ALA A 205 -1.93 -1.45 11.77
CA ALA A 205 -2.94 -2.07 12.62
C ALA A 205 -2.25 -2.99 13.63
N ASP A 206 -2.97 -3.45 14.65
CA ASP A 206 -2.57 -4.60 15.45
C ASP A 206 -3.61 -5.73 15.42
N TRP A 207 -3.08 -6.94 15.55
CA TRP A 207 -3.85 -8.17 15.45
C TRP A 207 -3.24 -9.24 16.35
N ALA A 208 -4.05 -10.24 16.73
CA ALA A 208 -3.57 -11.40 17.47
C ALA A 208 -3.29 -12.61 16.57
N LEU A 209 -2.55 -13.57 17.12
CA LEU A 209 -2.20 -14.82 16.46
C LEU A 209 -3.46 -15.50 15.90
N GLY A 210 -3.34 -15.93 14.64
CA GLY A 210 -4.39 -16.63 13.90
C GLY A 210 -5.47 -15.73 13.33
N ASP A 211 -5.45 -14.42 13.59
CA ASP A 211 -6.45 -13.52 13.03
C ASP A 211 -6.18 -13.24 11.55
N THR A 212 -7.26 -12.96 10.83
CA THR A 212 -7.26 -12.58 9.42
C THR A 212 -7.03 -11.07 9.31
N VAL A 213 -5.95 -10.67 8.67
CA VAL A 213 -5.52 -9.30 8.45
C VAL A 213 -5.86 -8.86 7.02
N PRO A 214 -6.80 -7.91 6.81
CA PRO A 214 -7.15 -7.41 5.49
C PRO A 214 -6.16 -6.34 5.00
N PHE A 215 -5.78 -6.43 3.72
CA PHE A 215 -4.94 -5.47 3.02
C PHE A 215 -5.65 -4.92 1.78
N GLN A 216 -5.31 -3.69 1.42
CA GLN A 216 -5.76 -3.01 0.20
C GLN A 216 -4.57 -2.43 -0.55
N LEU A 217 -4.57 -2.57 -1.87
CA LEU A 217 -3.66 -1.91 -2.81
C LEU A 217 -4.49 -1.11 -3.82
N THR A 218 -4.21 0.17 -3.98
CA THR A 218 -4.92 1.04 -4.92
C THR A 218 -3.92 1.63 -5.90
N GLY A 219 -4.01 1.22 -7.17
CA GLY A 219 -3.14 1.72 -8.23
C GLY A 219 -3.88 2.61 -9.22
N THR A 220 -3.27 3.73 -9.64
CA THR A 220 -3.85 4.65 -10.64
C THR A 220 -3.45 4.30 -12.07
N LEU A 221 -4.16 4.88 -13.05
CA LEU A 221 -3.79 4.83 -14.46
C LEU A 221 -3.21 6.17 -14.91
N PRO A 222 -2.30 6.20 -15.90
CA PRO A 222 -1.67 7.43 -16.36
C PRO A 222 -2.63 8.25 -17.23
N ALA A 223 -2.34 9.54 -17.37
CA ALA A 223 -3.19 10.50 -18.10
C ALA A 223 -3.45 10.09 -19.56
N GLU A 224 -2.48 9.44 -20.19
CA GLU A 224 -2.52 8.96 -21.57
C GLU A 224 -2.90 7.47 -21.70
N TYR A 225 -3.48 6.86 -20.66
CA TYR A 225 -3.95 5.47 -20.67
C TYR A 225 -4.77 5.14 -21.93
N ASP A 226 -5.64 6.04 -22.38
CA ASP A 226 -6.51 5.85 -23.55
C ASP A 226 -5.74 5.62 -24.87
N GLU A 227 -4.48 6.04 -24.94
CA GLU A 227 -3.63 5.94 -26.14
C GLU A 227 -2.89 4.60 -26.26
N TYR A 228 -2.86 3.83 -25.17
CA TYR A 228 -2.29 2.48 -25.15
C TYR A 228 -3.23 1.50 -25.85
N GLU A 229 -2.65 0.67 -26.73
CA GLU A 229 -3.35 -0.44 -27.36
C GLU A 229 -3.41 -1.65 -26.43
N THR A 230 -2.30 -1.94 -25.75
CA THR A 230 -2.18 -2.95 -24.69
C THR A 230 -1.58 -2.32 -23.43
N TYR A 231 -1.94 -2.81 -22.25
CA TYR A 231 -1.47 -2.21 -20.99
C TYR A 231 -1.19 -3.26 -19.91
N PHE A 232 0.09 -3.59 -19.71
CA PHE A 232 0.54 -4.46 -18.64
C PHE A 232 0.39 -3.77 -17.28
N TYR A 233 -0.03 -4.53 -16.27
CA TYR A 233 -0.25 -4.00 -14.93
C TYR A 233 -0.05 -5.08 -13.86
N SER A 234 0.92 -4.90 -12.97
CA SER A 234 1.33 -5.90 -11.97
C SER A 234 1.59 -5.29 -10.61
N PHE A 235 0.74 -5.62 -9.63
CA PHE A 235 1.03 -5.37 -8.22
C PHE A 235 2.04 -6.41 -7.73
N ASN A 236 3.14 -5.96 -7.13
CA ASN A 236 4.18 -6.83 -6.59
C ASN A 236 4.29 -6.59 -5.09
N ASP A 237 3.96 -7.61 -4.29
CA ASP A 237 3.75 -7.48 -2.84
C ASP A 237 4.64 -8.44 -2.04
N THR A 238 5.24 -7.96 -0.96
CA THR A 238 6.17 -8.72 -0.12
C THR A 238 5.77 -8.61 1.35
N LEU A 239 5.27 -9.72 1.89
CA LEU A 239 4.91 -9.86 3.29
C LEU A 239 6.10 -10.40 4.09
N ASP A 240 6.32 -9.87 5.29
CA ASP A 240 7.24 -10.45 6.27
C ASP A 240 6.78 -11.83 6.72
N ALA A 241 7.72 -12.62 7.26
CA ALA A 241 7.48 -14.02 7.66
C ALA A 241 6.33 -14.20 8.67
N GLY A 242 5.96 -13.15 9.40
CA GLY A 242 4.85 -13.12 10.34
C GLY A 242 3.44 -13.12 9.73
N LEU A 243 3.34 -12.95 8.41
CA LEU A 243 2.07 -12.88 7.69
C LEU A 243 2.01 -13.96 6.62
N THR A 244 0.97 -14.79 6.68
CA THR A 244 0.71 -15.84 5.67
C THR A 244 -0.35 -15.37 4.69
N PHE A 245 0.02 -15.11 3.44
CA PHE A 245 -0.89 -14.68 2.38
C PHE A 245 -1.99 -15.72 2.09
N ASP A 246 -3.25 -15.27 1.97
CA ASP A 246 -4.37 -16.09 1.51
C ASP A 246 -4.71 -15.77 0.05
N LYS A 247 -4.16 -16.56 -0.87
CA LYS A 247 -4.42 -16.45 -2.31
C LYS A 247 -5.90 -16.47 -2.68
N SER A 248 -6.73 -17.22 -1.94
CA SER A 248 -8.15 -17.39 -2.27
C SER A 248 -9.00 -16.17 -1.96
N SER A 249 -8.46 -15.22 -1.18
CA SER A 249 -9.13 -13.99 -0.78
C SER A 249 -8.94 -12.82 -1.74
N VAL A 250 -8.11 -12.97 -2.78
CA VAL A 250 -7.81 -11.89 -3.72
C VAL A 250 -9.07 -11.48 -4.48
N ASN A 251 -9.38 -10.20 -4.45
CA ASN A 251 -10.42 -9.56 -5.22
C ASN A 251 -9.86 -8.29 -5.88
N VAL A 252 -10.13 -8.10 -7.17
CA VAL A 252 -9.65 -6.96 -7.96
C VAL A 252 -10.84 -6.21 -8.57
N MET A 253 -10.94 -4.92 -8.28
CA MET A 253 -12.08 -4.07 -8.66
C MET A 253 -11.61 -2.77 -9.29
N SER A 254 -12.48 -2.15 -10.09
CA SER A 254 -12.40 -0.73 -10.47
C SER A 254 -13.77 -0.11 -10.34
N GLY A 255 -14.01 0.63 -9.25
CA GLY A 255 -15.38 0.99 -8.85
C GLY A 255 -16.23 -0.27 -8.66
N ASP A 256 -17.37 -0.35 -9.34
CA ASP A 256 -18.26 -1.52 -9.29
C ASP A 256 -17.85 -2.65 -10.26
N ALA A 257 -16.86 -2.44 -11.12
CA ALA A 257 -16.43 -3.43 -12.10
C ALA A 257 -15.49 -4.47 -11.45
N ASP A 258 -15.89 -5.75 -11.51
CA ASP A 258 -15.03 -6.87 -11.10
C ASP A 258 -14.05 -7.24 -12.21
N LEU A 259 -12.76 -7.18 -11.87
CA LEU A 259 -11.62 -7.49 -12.73
C LEU A 259 -10.87 -8.74 -12.30
N THR A 260 -11.32 -9.43 -11.23
CA THR A 260 -10.58 -10.50 -10.55
C THR A 260 -10.13 -11.60 -11.51
N SER A 261 -10.99 -12.02 -12.45
CA SER A 261 -10.67 -13.08 -13.43
C SER A 261 -9.65 -12.67 -14.49
N CYS A 262 -9.41 -11.36 -14.66
CA CYS A 262 -8.41 -10.84 -15.60
C CYS A 262 -6.99 -10.89 -15.04
N PHE A 263 -6.84 -10.96 -13.71
CA PHE A 263 -5.55 -10.98 -13.04
C PHE A 263 -5.11 -12.40 -12.68
N THR A 264 -3.83 -12.68 -12.90
CA THR A 264 -3.18 -13.92 -12.47
C THR A 264 -2.42 -13.67 -11.16
N VAL A 265 -2.69 -14.52 -10.16
CA VAL A 265 -2.01 -14.47 -8.87
C VAL A 265 -0.91 -15.53 -8.80
N THR A 266 0.34 -15.08 -8.68
CA THR A 266 1.53 -15.94 -8.53
C THR A 266 2.13 -15.74 -7.15
N GLU A 267 2.23 -16.81 -6.37
CA GLU A 267 2.87 -16.78 -5.05
C GLU A 267 4.39 -16.81 -5.21
N GLY A 268 5.09 -16.09 -4.33
CA GLY A 268 6.54 -15.91 -4.38
C GLY A 268 7.00 -14.82 -3.42
N SER A 269 8.22 -14.33 -3.62
CA SER A 269 8.72 -13.13 -2.96
C SER A 269 9.40 -12.26 -4.03
N PRO A 270 8.68 -11.29 -4.63
CA PRO A 270 7.31 -10.86 -4.30
C PRO A 270 6.21 -11.83 -4.78
N ILE A 271 5.03 -11.74 -4.17
CA ILE A 271 3.76 -12.20 -4.76
C ILE A 271 3.41 -11.24 -5.89
N THR A 272 2.90 -11.76 -7.01
CA THR A 272 2.44 -10.91 -8.12
C THR A 272 0.95 -11.11 -8.38
N ILE A 273 0.25 -10.01 -8.58
CA ILE A 273 -1.16 -9.96 -9.01
C ILE A 273 -1.16 -9.13 -10.29
N ALA A 274 -1.12 -9.82 -11.44
CA ALA A 274 -0.75 -9.21 -12.72
C ALA A 274 -1.73 -9.54 -13.84
N THR A 275 -1.89 -8.60 -14.78
CA THR A 275 -2.46 -8.83 -16.10
C THR A 275 -1.46 -8.40 -17.17
N GLU A 276 -1.32 -9.23 -18.20
CA GLU A 276 -0.50 -8.90 -19.37
C GLU A 276 -1.13 -7.78 -20.19
N ASP A 277 -2.46 -7.68 -20.16
CA ASP A 277 -3.20 -6.63 -20.87
C ASP A 277 -4.51 -6.26 -20.17
N LEU A 278 -4.47 -5.16 -19.43
CA LEU A 278 -5.62 -4.57 -18.77
C LEU A 278 -6.68 -4.08 -19.78
N LYS A 279 -6.28 -3.73 -21.01
CA LYS A 279 -7.21 -3.30 -22.08
C LYS A 279 -8.06 -4.45 -22.61
N ALA A 280 -7.62 -5.70 -22.41
CA ALA A 280 -8.31 -6.90 -22.87
C ALA A 280 -9.29 -7.49 -21.84
N CYS A 281 -9.39 -6.96 -20.63
CA CYS A 281 -10.37 -7.44 -19.65
C CYS A 281 -11.81 -7.22 -20.17
N ASP A 282 -12.73 -8.13 -19.89
CA ASP A 282 -14.13 -8.06 -20.41
C ASP A 282 -14.86 -6.75 -20.06
N THR A 283 -14.47 -6.09 -18.97
CA THR A 283 -15.00 -4.79 -18.49
C THR A 283 -14.07 -3.60 -18.77
N ALA A 284 -12.97 -3.81 -19.51
CA ALA A 284 -11.93 -2.80 -19.79
C ALA A 284 -12.44 -1.57 -20.55
N GLY A 285 -13.51 -1.71 -21.34
CA GLY A 285 -14.15 -0.59 -22.06
C GLY A 285 -14.76 0.47 -21.14
N ALA A 286 -14.86 0.21 -19.83
CA ALA A 286 -15.27 1.18 -18.82
C ALA A 286 -14.08 1.89 -18.13
N LEU A 287 -12.85 1.41 -18.33
CA LEU A 287 -11.66 2.00 -17.72
C LEU A 287 -11.25 3.25 -18.48
N THR A 288 -10.87 4.29 -17.74
CA THR A 288 -10.37 5.57 -18.26
C THR A 288 -9.10 5.95 -17.50
N SER A 289 -8.42 7.02 -17.91
CA SER A 289 -7.27 7.56 -17.15
C SER A 289 -7.59 8.00 -15.71
N ASN A 290 -8.87 8.12 -15.33
CA ASN A 290 -9.29 8.43 -13.96
C ASN A 290 -9.71 7.18 -13.16
N SER A 291 -9.63 5.98 -13.75
CA SER A 291 -9.95 4.75 -13.05
C SER A 291 -8.83 4.35 -12.09
N GLU A 292 -9.22 3.74 -10.98
CA GLU A 292 -8.31 3.13 -10.02
C GLU A 292 -8.55 1.61 -10.00
N ILE A 293 -7.47 0.85 -9.92
CA ILE A 293 -7.52 -0.59 -9.75
C ILE A 293 -7.26 -0.89 -8.27
N VAL A 294 -8.26 -1.42 -7.59
CA VAL A 294 -8.23 -1.73 -6.16
C VAL A 294 -8.12 -3.24 -5.99
N VAL A 295 -7.05 -3.71 -5.39
CA VAL A 295 -6.89 -5.09 -4.94
C VAL A 295 -7.15 -5.15 -3.45
N THR A 296 -8.02 -6.06 -3.02
CA THR A 296 -8.12 -6.44 -1.61
C THR A 296 -7.74 -7.90 -1.46
N TYR A 297 -7.08 -8.23 -0.36
CA TYR A 297 -6.74 -9.60 0.00
C TYR A 297 -6.50 -9.70 1.51
N ASN A 298 -6.43 -10.92 2.01
CA ASN A 298 -6.17 -11.22 3.41
C ASN A 298 -4.83 -11.93 3.59
N ALA A 299 -4.23 -11.75 4.77
CA ALA A 299 -3.22 -12.64 5.31
C ALA A 299 -3.61 -13.13 6.71
N THR A 300 -2.91 -14.14 7.23
CA THR A 300 -3.06 -14.57 8.62
C THR A 300 -1.82 -14.19 9.42
N LEU A 301 -1.98 -13.55 10.58
CA LEU A 301 -0.89 -13.33 11.51
C LEU A 301 -0.46 -14.68 12.12
N ASN A 302 0.76 -15.13 11.85
CA ASN A 302 1.23 -16.48 12.19
C ASN A 302 2.25 -16.49 13.36
N GLU A 303 2.71 -17.68 13.75
CA GLU A 303 3.62 -17.89 14.88
C GLU A 303 5.02 -17.29 14.70
N ASN A 304 5.40 -16.87 13.49
CA ASN A 304 6.65 -16.20 13.22
C ASN A 304 6.54 -14.67 13.35
N ALA A 305 5.36 -14.14 13.66
CA ALA A 305 5.17 -12.71 13.78
C ALA A 305 6.10 -12.11 14.85
N VAL A 306 6.73 -11.00 14.49
CA VAL A 306 7.56 -10.21 15.39
C VAL A 306 6.64 -9.53 16.40
N ILE A 307 6.95 -9.70 17.68
CA ILE A 307 6.20 -9.11 18.79
C ILE A 307 6.81 -7.76 19.14
N GLY A 308 5.96 -6.74 19.33
CA GLY A 308 6.37 -5.40 19.70
C GLY A 308 6.51 -4.45 18.52
N THR A 309 7.18 -3.32 18.76
CA THR A 309 7.26 -2.17 17.85
C THR A 309 8.10 -2.42 16.58
N GLY A 310 8.76 -3.56 16.46
CA GLY A 310 9.40 -3.97 15.21
C GLY A 310 8.39 -4.29 14.09
N GLY A 311 7.21 -4.78 14.47
CA GLY A 311 6.10 -5.03 13.59
C GLY A 311 6.36 -6.08 12.50
N ASN A 312 5.34 -6.33 11.69
CA ASN A 312 5.34 -7.28 10.58
C ASN A 312 4.99 -6.51 9.32
N TRP A 313 5.99 -6.24 8.50
CA TRP A 313 5.86 -5.35 7.36
C TRP A 313 5.21 -6.05 6.17
N ASN A 314 4.52 -5.24 5.39
CA ASN A 314 3.97 -5.64 4.10
C ASN A 314 4.24 -4.52 3.09
N LYS A 315 4.95 -4.82 2.01
CA LYS A 315 5.55 -3.83 1.10
C LYS A 315 5.15 -4.11 -0.33
N ALA A 316 4.57 -3.13 -1.00
CA ALA A 316 4.14 -3.27 -2.38
C ALA A 316 4.70 -2.19 -3.31
N ASN A 317 4.89 -2.54 -4.58
CA ASN A 317 5.03 -1.59 -5.66
C ASN A 317 4.20 -2.05 -6.86
N LEU A 318 4.05 -1.18 -7.85
CA LEU A 318 3.28 -1.43 -9.05
C LEU A 318 4.17 -1.28 -10.28
N THR A 319 4.20 -2.30 -11.13
CA THR A 319 4.89 -2.27 -12.43
C THR A 319 3.86 -2.15 -13.54
N PHE A 320 4.08 -1.24 -14.50
CA PHE A 320 3.09 -0.90 -15.52
C PHE A 320 3.74 -0.55 -16.87
N SER A 321 2.99 -0.66 -17.96
CA SER A 321 3.42 -0.14 -19.27
C SER A 321 3.56 1.39 -19.23
N ASN A 322 4.72 1.93 -19.60
CA ASN A 322 4.96 3.39 -19.54
C ASN A 322 5.25 4.04 -20.90
N ASN A 323 5.03 3.29 -21.99
CA ASN A 323 5.29 3.74 -23.35
C ASN A 323 4.07 3.45 -24.25
N PRO A 324 3.28 4.48 -24.65
CA PRO A 324 2.09 4.30 -25.49
C PRO A 324 2.41 4.08 -26.97
N TYR A 325 3.70 4.09 -27.36
CA TYR A 325 4.10 3.99 -28.77
C TYR A 325 4.20 2.54 -29.28
N GLN A 326 4.35 1.55 -28.40
CA GLN A 326 4.62 0.16 -28.76
C GLN A 326 3.44 -0.77 -28.47
N GLN A 327 3.37 -1.86 -29.26
CA GLN A 327 2.31 -2.89 -29.19
C GLN A 327 2.75 -4.17 -28.47
N SER A 328 3.99 -4.26 -27.99
CA SER A 328 4.55 -5.41 -27.27
C SER A 328 4.82 -5.07 -25.80
N ASP A 329 5.22 -6.08 -25.02
CA ASP A 329 5.68 -5.99 -23.62
C ASP A 329 6.96 -5.13 -23.50
N GLY A 330 6.84 -3.84 -23.83
CA GLY A 330 7.91 -2.87 -24.02
C GLY A 330 8.39 -2.26 -22.72
N ASP A 331 8.76 -0.98 -22.77
CA ASP A 331 9.24 -0.24 -21.61
C ASP A 331 8.23 -0.26 -20.45
N LYS A 332 8.75 -0.43 -19.22
CA LYS A 332 7.97 -0.47 -17.98
C LYS A 332 8.37 0.64 -17.03
N GLY A 333 7.38 1.19 -16.34
CA GLY A 333 7.55 2.01 -15.16
C GLY A 333 7.36 1.19 -13.89
N THR A 334 7.78 1.74 -12.77
CA THR A 334 7.55 1.15 -11.44
C THR A 334 7.31 2.25 -10.42
N THR A 335 6.30 2.10 -9.58
CA THR A 335 6.07 3.04 -8.48
C THR A 335 7.13 2.87 -7.38
N PRO A 336 7.38 3.89 -6.55
CA PRO A 336 8.03 3.68 -5.27
C PRO A 336 7.32 2.59 -4.47
N THR A 337 8.08 1.93 -3.60
CA THR A 337 7.49 1.00 -2.62
C THR A 337 6.65 1.78 -1.62
N ASP A 338 5.41 1.35 -1.45
CA ASP A 338 4.56 1.74 -0.33
C ASP A 338 4.46 0.58 0.68
N GLN A 339 4.30 0.89 1.96
CA GLN A 339 4.41 -0.11 3.02
C GLN A 339 3.51 0.18 4.21
N VAL A 340 3.02 -0.90 4.80
CA VAL A 340 2.22 -0.89 6.03
C VAL A 340 2.78 -1.89 7.01
N VAL A 341 2.40 -1.77 8.28
CA VAL A 341 2.92 -2.63 9.36
C VAL A 341 1.81 -3.17 10.24
N VAL A 342 1.93 -4.45 10.61
CA VAL A 342 1.04 -5.11 11.56
C VAL A 342 1.78 -5.37 12.87
N PHE A 343 1.28 -4.83 13.97
CA PHE A 343 1.82 -5.05 15.31
C PHE A 343 1.10 -6.17 16.04
N THR A 344 1.77 -6.70 17.07
CA THR A 344 1.20 -7.69 17.98
C THR A 344 2.03 -7.68 19.27
N TRP A 345 1.41 -8.05 20.38
CA TRP A 345 1.97 -7.86 21.73
C TRP A 345 2.05 -9.18 22.50
N ASN A 346 2.53 -9.16 23.73
CA ASN A 346 2.52 -10.35 24.59
C ASN A 346 2.01 -10.08 26.01
N PHE A 347 1.76 -11.16 26.74
CA PHE A 347 1.51 -11.14 28.16
C PHE A 347 2.42 -12.14 28.89
N ASP A 348 3.17 -11.65 29.88
CA ASP A 348 4.07 -12.43 30.72
C ASP A 348 3.60 -12.50 32.18
N GLY A 349 3.18 -13.69 32.59
CA GLY A 349 2.81 -14.02 33.96
C GLY A 349 3.98 -14.55 34.77
N THR A 350 4.15 -14.02 35.99
CA THR A 350 5.01 -14.61 37.02
C THR A 350 4.18 -15.07 38.20
N LYS A 351 4.40 -16.32 38.63
CA LYS A 351 3.72 -16.89 39.78
C LYS A 351 4.67 -16.92 40.99
N THR A 352 4.17 -16.48 42.13
CA THR A 352 4.84 -16.61 43.43
C THR A 352 3.94 -17.32 44.44
N PHE A 353 4.55 -17.89 45.47
CA PHE A 353 3.88 -18.63 46.53
C PHE A 353 4.52 -18.25 47.87
N ASP A 354 3.70 -18.05 48.90
CA ASP A 354 4.20 -17.77 50.27
C ASP A 354 4.66 -19.03 51.02
N ILE A 355 4.28 -20.20 50.51
CA ILE A 355 4.75 -21.52 50.90
C ILE A 355 5.21 -22.30 49.66
N THR A 356 6.14 -23.23 49.81
CA THR A 356 6.65 -24.02 48.68
C THR A 356 5.52 -24.83 48.03
N PRO A 357 5.25 -24.68 46.73
CA PRO A 357 4.22 -25.44 46.03
C PRO A 357 4.68 -26.88 45.75
N ASN A 358 3.72 -27.74 45.40
CA ASN A 358 4.02 -29.01 44.74
C ASN A 358 4.21 -28.74 43.24
N ASP A 359 5.40 -28.98 42.70
CA ASP A 359 5.69 -28.71 41.28
C ASP A 359 4.84 -29.57 40.30
N ASN A 360 4.18 -30.63 40.78
CA ASN A 360 3.22 -31.42 39.98
C ASN A 360 1.77 -30.92 40.06
N ASP A 361 1.50 -29.89 40.87
CA ASP A 361 0.19 -29.28 41.08
C ASP A 361 0.35 -27.75 41.04
N LEU A 362 0.33 -27.19 39.84
CA LEU A 362 0.56 -25.78 39.57
C LEU A 362 -0.71 -25.12 39.02
N PRO A 363 -0.89 -23.81 39.26
CA PRO A 363 -2.11 -23.12 38.88
C PRO A 363 -2.25 -23.02 37.37
N VAL A 364 -3.50 -22.91 36.93
CA VAL A 364 -3.85 -22.67 35.52
C VAL A 364 -4.63 -21.38 35.45
N PHE A 365 -4.31 -20.57 34.45
CA PHE A 365 -4.95 -19.29 34.21
C PHE A 365 -5.73 -19.28 32.90
N LYS A 366 -6.65 -18.32 32.83
CA LYS A 366 -7.32 -17.87 31.63
C LYS A 366 -7.09 -16.38 31.50
N LEU A 367 -6.77 -15.91 30.29
CA LEU A 367 -6.69 -14.50 29.96
C LEU A 367 -7.81 -14.17 28.96
N THR A 368 -8.65 -13.19 29.29
CA THR A 368 -9.75 -12.74 28.42
C THR A 368 -9.46 -11.32 27.95
N ASN A 369 -9.43 -11.10 26.64
CA ASN A 369 -9.52 -9.77 26.04
C ASN A 369 -11.01 -9.36 26.09
N ASN A 370 -11.34 -8.42 26.96
CA ASN A 370 -12.70 -7.91 27.16
C ASN A 370 -13.16 -6.99 26.02
N SER A 371 -12.22 -6.46 25.24
CA SER A 371 -12.48 -5.61 24.08
C SER A 371 -13.02 -6.43 22.90
N THR A 372 -12.38 -7.56 22.59
CA THR A 372 -12.73 -8.41 21.44
C THR A 372 -13.51 -9.67 21.83
N GLY A 373 -13.51 -10.03 23.11
CA GLY A 373 -14.04 -11.30 23.62
C GLY A 373 -13.12 -12.50 23.39
N LYS A 374 -11.92 -12.32 22.82
CA LYS A 374 -10.94 -13.40 22.61
C LYS A 374 -10.46 -13.97 23.95
N VAL A 375 -10.46 -15.29 24.08
CA VAL A 375 -10.09 -15.99 25.32
C VAL A 375 -8.90 -16.91 25.08
N TYR A 376 -7.87 -16.74 25.91
CA TYR A 376 -6.70 -17.59 25.98
C TYR A 376 -6.82 -18.50 27.19
N GLU A 377 -7.30 -19.72 26.95
CA GLU A 377 -7.54 -20.74 27.97
C GLU A 377 -6.26 -21.55 28.27
N ASN A 378 -6.27 -22.25 29.42
CA ASN A 378 -5.24 -23.22 29.79
C ASN A 378 -3.81 -22.67 29.81
N LEU A 379 -3.62 -21.44 30.29
CA LEU A 379 -2.30 -20.85 30.51
C LEU A 379 -1.66 -21.55 31.72
N THR A 380 -0.87 -22.59 31.43
CA THR A 380 -0.25 -23.45 32.45
C THR A 380 1.02 -22.82 33.01
N VAL A 381 1.15 -22.84 34.33
CA VAL A 381 2.37 -22.39 35.00
C VAL A 381 3.44 -23.46 34.92
N THR A 382 4.63 -23.05 34.50
CA THR A 382 5.83 -23.91 34.42
C THR A 382 6.94 -23.35 35.30
N LYS A 383 7.74 -24.25 35.89
CA LYS A 383 8.92 -23.87 36.65
C LYS A 383 10.12 -23.68 35.71
N GLN A 384 10.70 -22.48 35.73
CA GLN A 384 11.86 -22.08 34.94
C GLN A 384 12.95 -21.59 35.90
N GLY A 385 13.85 -22.51 36.28
CA GLY A 385 14.80 -22.26 37.37
C GLY A 385 14.08 -22.05 38.70
N ASP A 386 14.28 -20.88 39.32
CA ASP A 386 13.64 -20.49 40.59
C ASP A 386 12.32 -19.72 40.40
N ALA A 387 11.94 -19.41 39.15
CA ALA A 387 10.73 -18.67 38.83
C ALA A 387 9.63 -19.60 38.28
N TYR A 388 8.38 -19.27 38.55
CA TYR A 388 7.23 -19.92 37.94
C TYR A 388 6.62 -18.96 36.91
N LYS A 389 6.49 -19.39 35.66
CA LYS A 389 6.16 -18.55 34.50
C LYS A 389 5.03 -19.14 33.68
N PHE A 390 4.25 -18.27 33.07
CA PHE A 390 3.21 -18.55 32.11
C PHE A 390 3.02 -17.31 31.23
N GLY A 391 2.32 -17.41 30.12
CA GLY A 391 2.13 -16.26 29.25
C GLY A 391 1.43 -16.64 27.96
N VAL A 392 1.22 -15.63 27.14
CA VAL A 392 0.71 -15.79 25.79
C VAL A 392 1.37 -14.75 24.89
N ASP A 393 1.81 -15.22 23.72
CA ASP A 393 2.44 -14.40 22.70
C ASP A 393 1.45 -14.02 21.62
N ARG A 394 1.72 -12.89 20.95
CA ARG A 394 0.98 -12.39 19.79
C ARG A 394 -0.51 -12.19 20.11
N ILE A 395 -0.73 -11.38 21.14
CA ILE A 395 -2.07 -10.90 21.51
C ILE A 395 -2.26 -9.48 20.99
N ASP A 396 -3.51 -9.10 20.87
CA ASP A 396 -3.90 -7.78 20.39
C ASP A 396 -3.80 -6.72 21.50
N ALA A 397 -3.92 -5.43 21.14
CA ALA A 397 -4.24 -4.42 22.13
C ALA A 397 -5.64 -4.67 22.72
N GLY A 398 -5.89 -4.09 23.89
CA GLY A 398 -7.20 -4.18 24.53
C GLY A 398 -7.18 -4.19 26.05
N ASN A 399 -8.39 -4.25 26.60
CA ASN A 399 -8.62 -4.45 28.02
C ASN A 399 -8.63 -5.95 28.34
N TYR A 400 -7.91 -6.36 29.38
CA TYR A 400 -7.71 -7.75 29.73
C TYR A 400 -8.16 -8.08 31.15
N THR A 401 -8.64 -9.30 31.35
CA THR A 401 -8.84 -9.92 32.66
C THR A 401 -8.12 -11.25 32.74
N LEU A 402 -7.22 -11.37 33.71
CA LEU A 402 -6.54 -12.60 34.08
C LEU A 402 -7.25 -13.25 35.27
N GLU A 403 -7.65 -14.50 35.10
CA GLU A 403 -8.34 -15.30 36.12
C GLU A 403 -7.56 -16.59 36.40
N GLU A 404 -7.36 -16.91 37.68
CA GLU A 404 -6.93 -18.26 38.09
C GLU A 404 -8.13 -19.22 38.02
N THR A 405 -8.10 -20.14 37.05
CA THR A 405 -9.18 -21.10 36.80
C THR A 405 -8.97 -22.40 37.57
N TYR A 406 -7.72 -22.70 37.92
CA TYR A 406 -7.36 -23.82 38.79
C TYR A 406 -6.41 -23.36 39.90
N THR A 407 -6.85 -23.54 41.14
CA THR A 407 -6.04 -23.26 42.34
C THR A 407 -5.47 -24.58 42.86
N PRO A 408 -4.13 -24.70 43.03
CA PRO A 408 -3.48 -25.88 43.57
C PRO A 408 -3.93 -26.23 44.98
N ALA A 409 -3.80 -27.50 45.33
CA ALA A 409 -4.14 -27.98 46.66
C ALA A 409 -3.30 -27.26 47.74
N GLY A 410 -3.97 -26.80 48.79
CA GLY A 410 -3.30 -26.10 49.89
C GLY A 410 -3.09 -24.60 49.66
N PHE A 411 -3.68 -24.01 48.60
CA PHE A 411 -3.67 -22.57 48.36
C PHE A 411 -5.09 -22.00 48.25
N THR A 412 -5.23 -20.68 48.40
CA THR A 412 -6.47 -19.93 48.11
C THR A 412 -6.40 -19.31 46.72
N LYS A 413 -7.56 -19.24 46.04
CA LYS A 413 -7.68 -18.61 44.72
C LYS A 413 -7.18 -17.17 44.75
N ALA A 414 -6.33 -16.80 43.78
CA ALA A 414 -5.91 -15.42 43.59
C ALA A 414 -7.05 -14.55 43.05
N ASP A 415 -7.09 -13.28 43.45
CA ASP A 415 -8.02 -12.31 42.87
C ASP A 415 -7.71 -12.10 41.38
N ASN A 416 -8.76 -11.80 40.61
CA ASN A 416 -8.59 -11.48 39.19
C ASN A 416 -7.76 -10.21 39.03
N VAL A 417 -6.93 -10.16 37.99
CA VAL A 417 -6.16 -8.97 37.62
C VAL A 417 -6.69 -8.41 36.32
N THR A 418 -7.01 -7.11 36.32
CA THR A 418 -7.42 -6.37 35.13
C THR A 418 -6.34 -5.40 34.71
N PHE A 419 -6.04 -5.34 33.41
CA PHE A 419 -5.05 -4.42 32.87
C PHE A 419 -5.39 -4.04 31.42
N ASP A 420 -4.84 -2.94 30.93
CA ASP A 420 -4.98 -2.51 29.54
C ASP A 420 -3.62 -2.58 28.85
N ILE A 421 -3.65 -3.01 27.59
CA ILE A 421 -2.57 -2.85 26.63
C ILE A 421 -3.08 -1.84 25.60
N VAL A 422 -2.49 -0.65 25.56
CA VAL A 422 -2.84 0.39 24.60
C VAL A 422 -1.69 0.58 23.63
N ALA A 423 -1.91 0.19 22.38
CA ALA A 423 -1.02 0.53 21.28
C ALA A 423 -1.40 1.91 20.74
N ASN A 424 -0.40 2.76 20.52
CA ASN A 424 -0.58 4.00 19.78
C ASN A 424 0.33 3.98 18.57
N HIS A 425 -0.26 3.83 17.39
CA HIS A 425 0.44 3.66 16.12
C HIS A 425 0.00 4.67 15.06
N ASP A 426 0.90 4.94 14.12
CA ASP A 426 0.68 5.92 13.05
C ASP A 426 -0.35 5.40 12.03
N VAL A 427 -1.51 6.06 11.94
CA VAL A 427 -2.57 5.68 11.00
C VAL A 427 -2.35 6.21 9.58
N THR A 428 -1.49 7.23 9.43
CA THR A 428 -1.07 7.80 8.14
C THR A 428 0.43 8.15 8.18
N SER A 429 1.27 7.35 7.53
CA SER A 429 2.73 7.50 7.50
C SER A 429 3.38 6.58 6.46
N ASP A 430 4.41 7.08 5.76
CA ASP A 430 5.25 6.26 4.86
C ASP A 430 6.15 5.27 5.64
N GLN A 431 6.36 5.52 6.94
CA GLN A 431 7.12 4.68 7.87
C GLN A 431 6.40 4.63 9.23
N PRO A 432 5.28 3.90 9.32
CA PRO A 432 4.47 3.83 10.51
C PRO A 432 5.23 3.20 11.68
N THR A 433 5.05 3.78 12.87
CA THR A 433 5.63 3.31 14.13
C THR A 433 4.57 3.11 15.19
N ALA A 434 4.91 2.43 16.28
CA ALA A 434 4.04 2.24 17.43
C ALA A 434 4.74 2.51 18.75
N THR A 435 3.95 2.92 19.73
CA THR A 435 4.32 2.99 21.15
C THR A 435 3.30 2.21 21.98
N LEU A 436 3.74 1.67 23.11
CA LEU A 436 2.91 0.83 23.97
C LEU A 436 2.78 1.43 25.37
N THR A 437 1.55 1.50 25.88
CA THR A 437 1.26 1.86 27.28
C THR A 437 0.51 0.72 27.94
N VAL A 438 0.86 0.42 29.20
CA VAL A 438 0.19 -0.61 30.01
C VAL A 438 -0.30 0.00 31.33
N THR A 439 -1.57 -0.19 31.65
CA THR A 439 -2.21 0.24 32.90
C THR A 439 -2.76 -0.96 33.66
N GLY A 440 -2.69 -0.96 35.00
CA GLY A 440 -3.12 -2.10 35.83
C GLY A 440 -2.13 -3.29 35.88
N ALA A 441 -1.10 -3.29 35.02
CA ALA A 441 0.03 -4.22 35.03
C ALA A 441 1.35 -3.46 34.78
N THR A 442 2.46 -4.19 34.57
CA THR A 442 3.77 -3.61 34.26
C THR A 442 4.08 -3.77 32.76
N LEU A 443 4.63 -2.76 32.11
CA LEU A 443 5.16 -2.88 30.75
C LEU A 443 6.43 -3.76 30.75
N ASN A 444 6.46 -4.82 29.92
CA ASN A 444 7.63 -5.71 29.78
C ASN A 444 8.52 -5.39 28.56
N GLY A 445 8.17 -4.33 27.81
CA GLY A 445 8.84 -3.89 26.58
C GLY A 445 8.02 -4.18 25.32
N THR A 446 7.33 -5.31 25.25
CA THR A 446 6.55 -5.76 24.07
C THR A 446 5.09 -6.07 24.39
N GLY A 447 4.65 -5.76 25.60
CA GLY A 447 3.38 -6.22 26.15
C GLY A 447 3.24 -5.93 27.64
N ALA A 448 2.37 -6.69 28.30
CA ALA A 448 2.10 -6.56 29.73
C ALA A 448 2.74 -7.70 30.53
N ALA A 449 3.09 -7.42 31.78
CA ALA A 449 3.54 -8.40 32.75
C ALA A 449 2.92 -8.19 34.11
N THR A 450 2.63 -9.30 34.80
CA THR A 450 2.10 -9.27 36.16
C THR A 450 2.69 -10.37 37.04
N THR A 451 2.69 -10.14 38.35
CA THR A 451 3.09 -11.13 39.35
C THR A 451 1.91 -11.49 40.25
N ILE A 452 1.55 -12.77 40.29
CA ILE A 452 0.41 -13.29 41.05
C ILE A 452 0.89 -14.11 42.24
N LEU A 453 0.42 -13.78 43.45
CA LEU A 453 0.71 -14.51 44.69
C LEU A 453 -0.45 -15.45 45.04
N ASN A 454 -0.13 -16.72 45.32
CA ASN A 454 -1.07 -17.65 45.95
C ASN A 454 -0.67 -17.77 47.41
N LYS A 455 -1.67 -17.62 48.29
CA LYS A 455 -1.49 -17.73 49.74
C LYS A 455 -1.82 -19.14 50.20
N GLY A 456 -0.98 -19.68 51.08
CA GLY A 456 -1.19 -20.96 51.71
C GLY A 456 -2.51 -21.00 52.47
N GLY A 457 -3.22 -22.12 52.36
CA GLY A 457 -4.47 -22.39 53.05
C GLY A 457 -4.29 -22.54 54.56
N SER A 458 -5.41 -22.48 55.29
CA SER A 458 -5.42 -22.60 56.74
C SER A 458 -4.94 -23.97 57.22
N LYS A 459 -4.28 -24.00 58.39
CA LYS A 459 -3.96 -25.24 59.09
C LYS A 459 -5.24 -26.06 59.29
N LEU A 460 -5.16 -27.35 58.96
CA LEU A 460 -6.22 -28.31 59.30
C LEU A 460 -6.38 -28.36 60.83
N PRO A 461 -7.61 -28.56 61.33
CA PRO A 461 -7.83 -28.71 62.76
C PRO A 461 -7.07 -29.94 63.29
N GLU A 462 -6.17 -29.71 64.24
CA GLU A 462 -5.48 -30.79 64.95
C GLU A 462 -6.43 -31.41 65.98
N THR A 463 -6.91 -32.63 65.73
CA THR A 463 -7.56 -33.45 66.74
C THR A 463 -6.53 -34.39 67.37
N GLY A 464 -6.08 -34.05 68.59
CA GLY A 464 -5.38 -35.00 69.45
C GLY A 464 -4.08 -34.45 70.05
N GLY A 465 -4.08 -34.20 71.36
CA GLY A 465 -2.85 -33.98 72.12
C GLY A 465 -3.06 -33.38 73.51
N MET A 466 -3.80 -32.27 73.60
CA MET A 466 -3.96 -31.59 74.90
C MET A 466 -5.15 -32.10 75.74
N GLY A 467 -6.29 -32.46 75.13
CA GLY A 467 -7.48 -32.88 75.86
C GLY A 467 -7.34 -34.23 76.59
N THR A 468 -6.73 -35.23 75.94
CA THR A 468 -6.47 -36.54 76.54
C THR A 468 -5.43 -36.47 77.66
N THR A 469 -4.40 -35.63 77.50
CA THR A 469 -3.34 -35.48 78.52
C THR A 469 -3.88 -34.87 79.82
N ILE A 470 -4.76 -33.87 79.73
CA ILE A 470 -5.43 -33.28 80.90
C ILE A 470 -6.35 -34.30 81.58
N LEU A 471 -7.12 -35.08 80.82
CA LEU A 471 -8.01 -36.11 81.37
C LEU A 471 -7.26 -37.24 82.10
N TYR A 472 -6.11 -37.70 81.58
CA TYR A 472 -5.29 -38.69 82.28
C TYR A 472 -4.64 -38.12 83.55
N THR A 473 -4.22 -36.85 83.52
CA THR A 473 -3.58 -36.21 84.68
C THR A 473 -4.58 -35.99 85.82
N VAL A 474 -5.77 -35.48 85.50
CA VAL A 474 -6.85 -35.26 86.48
C VAL A 474 -7.45 -36.60 86.94
N GLY A 475 -7.66 -37.55 86.03
CA GLY A 475 -8.13 -38.89 86.36
C GLY A 475 -7.17 -39.65 87.28
N GLY A 476 -5.86 -39.57 87.01
CA GLY A 476 -4.83 -40.15 87.87
C GLY A 476 -4.81 -39.54 89.28
N ALA A 477 -4.97 -38.22 89.40
CA ALA A 477 -5.03 -37.53 90.69
C ALA A 477 -6.26 -37.93 91.52
N ILE A 478 -7.43 -38.11 90.89
CA ILE A 478 -8.66 -38.55 91.57
C ILE A 478 -8.51 -39.99 92.08
N VAL A 479 -7.95 -40.89 91.28
CA VAL A 479 -7.71 -42.29 91.69
C VAL A 479 -6.71 -42.37 92.84
N LEU A 480 -5.65 -41.55 92.81
CA LEU A 480 -4.69 -41.46 93.91
C LEU A 480 -5.34 -40.94 95.20
N MET A 481 -6.18 -39.90 95.12
CA MET A 481 -6.91 -39.40 96.29
C MET A 481 -7.91 -40.43 96.84
N ALA A 482 -8.61 -41.17 95.98
CA ALA A 482 -9.50 -42.25 96.41
C ALA A 482 -8.72 -43.41 97.07
N GLY A 483 -7.56 -43.78 96.53
CA GLY A 483 -6.69 -44.81 97.10
C GLY A 483 -6.14 -44.44 98.49
N ILE A 484 -5.70 -43.19 98.66
CA ILE A 484 -5.25 -42.67 99.96
C ILE A 484 -6.42 -42.60 100.96
N GLY A 485 -7.59 -42.13 100.52
CA GLY A 485 -8.80 -42.09 101.35
C GLY A 485 -9.24 -43.47 101.84
N LEU A 486 -9.19 -44.48 100.97
CA LEU A 486 -9.52 -45.87 101.33
C LEU A 486 -8.50 -46.46 102.33
N ALA A 487 -7.20 -46.19 102.14
CA ALA A 487 -6.16 -46.66 103.05
C ALA A 487 -6.29 -46.04 104.46
N VAL A 488 -6.64 -44.76 104.56
CA VAL A 488 -6.87 -44.06 105.84
C VAL A 488 -8.14 -44.56 106.54
N ALA A 489 -9.21 -44.82 105.80
CA ALA A 489 -10.45 -45.37 106.35
C ALA A 489 -10.27 -46.80 106.89
N LEU A 490 -9.51 -47.65 106.18
CA LEU A 490 -9.20 -49.01 106.63
C LEU A 490 -8.34 -49.02 107.89
N ARG A 491 -7.40 -48.07 108.04
CA ARG A 491 -6.58 -47.92 109.26
C ARG A 491 -7.38 -47.49 110.48
N ARG A 492 -8.41 -46.65 110.30
CA ARG A 492 -9.34 -46.26 111.39
C ARG A 492 -10.30 -47.35 111.83
N ARG A 493 -10.44 -48.43 111.05
CA ARG A 493 -11.33 -49.57 111.35
C ARG A 493 -10.62 -50.70 112.10
N GLN A 494 -9.30 -50.62 112.25
CA GLN A 494 -8.44 -51.60 112.93
C GLN A 494 -7.80 -51.05 114.21
N ALA A 495 -8.16 -49.84 114.63
CA ALA A 495 -7.89 -49.27 115.95
C ALA A 495 -9.23 -49.10 116.67
#